data_AF-A0A976GUT3-F1
#
_entry.id   AF-A0A976GUT3-F1
#
_cell.length_a   1.000
_cell.length_b   1.000
_cell.length_c   1.000
_cell.angle_alpha   90.00
_cell.angle_beta   90.00
_cell.angle_gamma   90.00
#
_symmetry.space_group_name_H-M   'P 1'
#
loop_
_entity.id
_entity.type
_entity.pdbx_description
1 polymer ?
#
loop_
_entity_poly.entity_id
_entity_poly.type
_entity_poly.pdbx_seq_one_letter_code
_entity_poly.pdbx_strand_id
1 'polypeptide(L)'
;MTSEQFSDNNAIEVTGINMEIMLPDPTALTIPENRAGITPPIELYIHITNNTSMSFHFNLSGTLIPEIVTSEGQALQRQLVNEKPESEVQPNRYRTGWAGRLTEFISNLNLSQECYETREINYMLVEPRESKTITIDASLAWENNLLALKISTEFNEFFGSIKLHNFWLFEPLLPGNYQIRFIYQHNCANRVIPEIAPLEITNVEESESELLISPFVNLRLVQPVEADSNAVEMDGVRFEILVPERVLSIPKNNLIHKLLYLMKFLSPISIYYSSFIIPVQIGIRITNNTSTPLRFSFYFTLFLEIMGVDGLIPFGDAWIRGSCPSNSDIFSVMPGEDITFFPETEIFGLWEDKFGLRITTGNGDILTFEPLTLQTYQVRLRYSSQQSMVKIYESVETYTTLDVWSGQISTPFVDFRLVRS
;
A
#
# COMPACT_ATOMS: atom_id res chain seq x y z
N MET A 1 -8.77 13.05 24.80
CA MET A 1 -8.53 12.85 23.36
C MET A 1 -8.66 14.21 22.69
N THR A 2 -7.54 14.85 22.41
CA THR A 2 -7.49 16.05 21.56
C THR A 2 -7.45 15.55 20.12
N SER A 3 -8.52 15.74 19.36
CA SER A 3 -8.53 15.52 17.92
C SER A 3 -7.42 16.39 17.33
N GLU A 4 -6.44 15.79 16.65
CA GLU A 4 -5.48 16.55 15.85
C GLU A 4 -6.29 17.27 14.76
N GLN A 5 -6.43 18.58 14.95
CA GLN A 5 -7.18 19.44 14.05
C GLN A 5 -6.26 19.69 12.85
N PHE A 6 -6.37 18.85 11.83
CA PHE A 6 -5.81 19.16 10.51
C PHE A 6 -6.41 20.50 10.08
N SER A 7 -5.57 21.51 9.90
CA SER A 7 -5.98 22.84 9.47
C SER A 7 -6.22 22.83 7.96
N ASP A 8 -7.18 22.02 7.50
CA ASP A 8 -7.42 21.81 6.08
C ASP A 8 -8.58 22.67 5.60
N ASN A 9 -8.22 23.81 4.99
CA ASN A 9 -9.13 24.72 4.28
C ASN A 9 -9.65 24.16 2.95
N ASN A 10 -9.44 22.88 2.67
CA ASN A 10 -9.70 22.28 1.35
C ASN A 10 -10.88 21.29 1.34
N ALA A 11 -11.47 21.00 2.50
CA ALA A 11 -12.68 20.20 2.64
C ALA A 11 -13.89 20.87 1.97
N ILE A 12 -14.56 20.17 1.04
CA ILE A 12 -15.88 20.58 0.55
C ILE A 12 -16.91 19.79 1.34
N GLU A 13 -17.55 20.45 2.30
CA GLU A 13 -18.66 19.89 3.06
C GLU A 13 -19.95 20.01 2.26
N VAL A 14 -20.59 18.87 1.94
CA VAL A 14 -21.94 18.83 1.37
C VAL A 14 -22.82 18.10 2.37
N THR A 15 -23.90 18.74 2.79
CA THR A 15 -24.89 18.19 3.74
C THR A 15 -24.32 17.61 5.04
N GLY A 16 -23.19 18.15 5.50
CA GLY A 16 -22.51 17.70 6.71
C GLY A 16 -21.64 16.46 6.52
N ILE A 17 -21.41 16.01 5.29
CA ILE A 17 -20.42 14.99 4.94
C ILE A 17 -19.24 15.67 4.27
N ASN A 18 -18.03 15.33 4.72
CA ASN A 18 -16.78 15.80 4.14
C ASN A 18 -16.00 14.60 3.58
N MET A 19 -15.34 14.78 2.43
CA MET A 19 -14.51 13.79 1.77
C MET A 19 -13.18 14.41 1.34
N GLU A 20 -12.08 13.79 1.75
CA GLU A 20 -10.71 14.27 1.52
C GLU A 20 -9.83 13.14 0.99
N ILE A 21 -8.79 13.48 0.23
CA ILE A 21 -7.76 12.51 -0.16
C ILE A 21 -6.57 12.69 0.77
N MET A 22 -6.21 11.64 1.50
CA MET A 22 -5.02 11.59 2.33
C MET A 22 -3.83 11.07 1.52
N LEU A 23 -3.25 11.94 0.70
CA LEU A 23 -1.95 11.70 0.07
C LEU A 23 -0.90 12.63 0.67
N PRO A 24 0.34 12.16 0.93
CA PRO A 24 1.45 13.05 1.24
C PRO A 24 1.64 14.08 0.13
N ASP A 25 1.76 15.36 0.46
CA ASP A 25 2.13 16.41 -0.51
C ASP A 25 3.60 16.78 -0.30
N PRO A 26 4.49 16.56 -1.29
CA PRO A 26 4.25 16.01 -2.63
C PRO A 26 4.23 14.47 -2.70
N THR A 27 3.40 13.90 -3.59
CA THR A 27 3.45 12.48 -3.98
C THR A 27 4.07 12.33 -5.36
N ALA A 28 5.21 11.64 -5.45
CA ALA A 28 5.83 11.22 -6.70
C ALA A 28 5.75 9.70 -6.89
N LEU A 29 5.25 9.31 -8.06
CA LEU A 29 5.22 7.94 -8.53
C LEU A 29 6.25 7.76 -9.62
N THR A 30 7.17 6.81 -9.41
CA THR A 30 8.14 6.42 -10.42
C THR A 30 7.45 5.60 -11.50
N ILE A 31 7.61 6.02 -12.74
CA ILE A 31 7.10 5.30 -13.91
C ILE A 31 7.80 3.93 -13.98
N PRO A 32 7.06 2.82 -13.95
CA PRO A 32 7.66 1.50 -14.06
C PRO A 32 8.32 1.32 -15.42
N GLU A 33 9.31 0.43 -15.50
CA GLU A 33 9.83 0.01 -16.80
C GLU A 33 8.71 -0.55 -17.68
N ASN A 34 8.76 -0.28 -18.99
CA ASN A 34 7.81 -0.83 -19.95
C ASN A 34 8.07 -2.33 -20.16
N ARG A 35 7.63 -3.13 -19.18
CA ARG A 35 7.61 -4.60 -19.22
C ARG A 35 6.21 -5.09 -18.90
N ALA A 36 5.75 -6.08 -19.64
CA ALA A 36 4.46 -6.71 -19.42
C ALA A 36 4.38 -7.32 -18.00
N GLY A 37 3.24 -7.14 -17.33
CA GLY A 37 2.97 -7.71 -16.01
C GLY A 37 3.49 -6.90 -14.82
N ILE A 38 4.24 -5.81 -15.04
CA ILE A 38 4.64 -4.91 -13.96
C ILE A 38 3.53 -3.89 -13.73
N THR A 39 2.82 -4.04 -12.62
CA THR A 39 1.75 -3.12 -12.19
C THR A 39 1.99 -2.70 -10.74
N PRO A 40 2.94 -1.78 -10.47
CA PRO A 40 3.16 -1.26 -9.13
C PRO A 40 1.84 -0.76 -8.53
N PRO A 41 1.47 -1.21 -7.33
CA PRO A 41 0.33 -0.67 -6.61
C PRO A 41 0.61 0.79 -6.24
N ILE A 42 -0.46 1.54 -6.09
CA ILE A 42 -0.53 2.89 -5.59
C ILE A 42 -1.62 2.88 -4.54
N GLU A 43 -1.25 3.18 -3.30
CA GLU A 43 -2.19 3.34 -2.21
C GLU A 43 -2.72 4.77 -2.24
N LEU A 44 -4.01 4.91 -2.51
CA LEU A 44 -4.74 6.17 -2.36
C LEU A 44 -5.62 6.02 -1.12
N TYR A 45 -5.71 7.05 -0.28
CA TYR A 45 -6.56 7.03 0.91
C TYR A 45 -7.63 8.10 0.79
N ILE A 46 -8.88 7.74 1.06
CA ILE A 46 -10.00 8.68 1.15
C ILE A 46 -10.44 8.74 2.60
N HIS A 47 -10.41 9.94 3.18
CA HIS A 47 -10.93 10.22 4.50
C HIS A 47 -12.33 10.81 4.39
N ILE A 48 -13.27 10.23 5.11
CA ILE A 48 -14.66 10.66 5.12
C ILE A 48 -15.01 11.04 6.54
N THR A 49 -15.52 12.25 6.74
CA THR A 49 -16.03 12.71 8.04
C THR A 49 -17.52 12.95 7.94
N ASN A 50 -18.28 12.34 8.84
CA ASN A 50 -19.71 12.53 8.93
C ASN A 50 -20.04 13.48 10.10
N ASN A 51 -20.26 14.75 9.83
CA ASN A 51 -20.65 15.76 10.83
C ASN A 51 -22.14 15.74 11.15
N THR A 52 -22.94 14.90 10.48
CA THR A 52 -24.38 14.84 10.68
C THR A 52 -24.76 14.05 11.94
N SER A 53 -26.06 14.03 12.26
CA SER A 53 -26.62 13.19 13.32
C SER A 53 -27.07 11.81 12.82
N MET A 54 -26.93 11.51 11.53
CA MET A 54 -27.36 10.24 10.92
C MET A 54 -26.15 9.50 10.38
N SER A 55 -26.18 8.17 10.40
CA SER A 55 -25.12 7.37 9.81
C SER A 55 -25.10 7.56 8.29
N PHE A 56 -23.91 7.62 7.69
CA PHE A 56 -23.73 7.76 6.26
C PHE A 56 -23.15 6.46 5.69
N HIS A 57 -23.79 5.91 4.66
CA HIS A 57 -23.35 4.66 4.03
C HIS A 57 -22.60 4.95 2.73
N PHE A 58 -21.28 4.80 2.75
CA PHE A 58 -20.40 5.08 1.63
C PHE A 58 -20.20 3.85 0.75
N ASN A 59 -21.09 3.61 -0.22
CA ASN A 59 -20.89 2.51 -1.17
C ASN A 59 -19.88 2.90 -2.25
N LEU A 60 -18.73 2.24 -2.40
CA LEU A 60 -17.73 2.53 -3.45
C LEU A 60 -18.13 2.08 -4.86
N SER A 61 -18.91 1.01 -4.96
CA SER A 61 -19.15 0.31 -6.23
C SER A 61 -19.93 1.17 -7.22
N GLY A 62 -19.22 1.72 -8.20
CA GLY A 62 -19.78 2.50 -9.30
C GLY A 62 -20.19 3.94 -8.96
N THR A 63 -19.95 4.39 -7.73
CA THR A 63 -20.32 5.75 -7.25
C THR A 63 -19.10 6.66 -7.15
N LEU A 64 -17.91 6.09 -6.92
CA LEU A 64 -16.66 6.82 -6.78
C LEU A 64 -16.00 6.98 -8.14
N ILE A 65 -15.93 8.22 -8.59
CA ILE A 65 -15.48 8.60 -9.92
C ILE A 65 -14.20 9.43 -9.77
N PRO A 66 -13.03 8.90 -10.14
CA PRO A 66 -11.81 9.68 -10.17
C PRO A 66 -11.85 10.68 -11.33
N GLU A 67 -11.21 11.81 -11.09
CA GLU A 67 -10.92 12.81 -12.09
C GLU A 67 -9.45 13.22 -11.98
N ILE A 68 -8.77 13.23 -13.11
CA ILE A 68 -7.36 13.59 -13.20
C ILE A 68 -7.24 14.76 -14.18
N VAL A 69 -6.54 15.79 -13.76
CA VAL A 69 -6.23 16.96 -14.60
C VAL A 69 -4.72 17.09 -14.75
N THR A 70 -4.27 17.56 -15.92
CA THR A 70 -2.87 17.93 -16.14
C THR A 70 -2.53 19.23 -15.41
N SER A 71 -1.25 19.60 -15.34
CA SER A 71 -0.82 20.91 -14.84
C SER A 71 -1.41 22.12 -15.60
N GLU A 72 -1.95 21.90 -16.80
CA GLU A 72 -2.64 22.92 -17.60
C GLU A 72 -4.14 22.98 -17.29
N GLY A 73 -4.64 22.15 -16.35
CA GLY A 73 -6.05 22.06 -15.99
C GLY A 73 -6.90 21.26 -16.97
N GLN A 74 -6.28 20.54 -17.93
CA GLN A 74 -7.00 19.70 -18.86
C GLN A 74 -7.38 18.37 -18.20
N ALA A 75 -8.68 18.07 -18.13
CA ALA A 75 -9.16 16.77 -17.67
C ALA A 75 -8.76 15.65 -18.63
N LEU A 76 -8.17 14.58 -18.09
CA LEU A 76 -7.86 13.37 -18.83
C LEU A 76 -9.14 12.57 -19.09
N GLN A 77 -9.20 11.94 -20.25
CA GLN A 77 -10.31 11.05 -20.59
C GLN A 77 -10.20 9.77 -19.74
N ARG A 78 -11.25 9.48 -18.97
CA ARG A 78 -11.40 8.22 -18.25
C ARG A 78 -12.25 7.23 -19.03
N GLN A 79 -11.94 5.95 -18.90
CA GLN A 79 -12.75 4.86 -19.42
C GLN A 79 -13.07 3.88 -18.28
N LEU A 80 -14.31 3.43 -18.17
CA LEU A 80 -14.65 2.34 -17.27
C LEU A 80 -14.40 1.02 -17.99
N VAL A 81 -13.49 0.21 -17.46
CA VAL A 81 -13.12 -1.08 -18.03
C VAL A 81 -13.59 -2.18 -17.10
N ASN A 82 -14.35 -3.12 -17.66
CA ASN A 82 -14.76 -4.34 -16.98
C ASN A 82 -13.89 -5.47 -17.53
N GLU A 83 -12.82 -5.81 -16.81
CA GLU A 83 -11.98 -6.95 -17.17
C GLU A 83 -12.77 -8.22 -16.86
N LYS A 84 -13.15 -8.96 -17.90
CA LYS A 84 -13.65 -10.32 -17.70
C LYS A 84 -12.54 -11.09 -16.99
N PRO A 85 -12.82 -11.76 -15.86
CA PRO A 85 -11.81 -12.58 -15.21
C PRO A 85 -11.29 -13.56 -16.25
N GLU A 86 -10.02 -13.40 -16.65
CA GLU A 86 -9.33 -14.37 -17.49
C GLU A 86 -9.52 -15.71 -16.79
N SER A 87 -10.19 -16.63 -17.48
CA SER A 87 -10.72 -17.90 -16.97
C SER A 87 -9.88 -18.39 -15.81
N GLU A 88 -10.42 -18.34 -14.58
CA GLU A 88 -9.71 -18.62 -13.33
C GLU A 88 -8.61 -19.63 -13.59
N VAL A 89 -7.36 -19.15 -13.70
CA VAL A 89 -6.21 -20.01 -13.54
C VAL A 89 -6.39 -20.51 -12.11
N GLN A 90 -6.98 -21.70 -11.97
CA GLN A 90 -7.36 -22.25 -10.68
C GLN A 90 -6.16 -22.02 -9.78
N PRO A 91 -6.27 -21.21 -8.71
CA PRO A 91 -5.14 -20.85 -7.88
C PRO A 91 -4.52 -22.18 -7.52
N ASN A 92 -3.29 -22.39 -8.01
CA ASN A 92 -2.67 -23.69 -8.18
C ASN A 92 -2.82 -24.39 -6.83
N ARG A 93 -3.86 -25.25 -6.69
CA ARG A 93 -4.26 -25.78 -5.39
C ARG A 93 -3.04 -26.53 -4.95
N TYR A 94 -2.31 -25.98 -3.99
CA TYR A 94 -1.07 -26.55 -3.49
C TYR A 94 -1.35 -28.02 -3.31
N ARG A 95 -0.71 -28.85 -4.13
CA ARG A 95 -0.93 -30.29 -4.15
C ARG A 95 -0.45 -30.76 -2.79
N THR A 96 -1.36 -30.78 -1.81
CA THR A 96 -1.02 -30.98 -0.42
C THR A 96 -0.47 -32.40 -0.32
N GLY A 97 0.85 -32.50 -0.20
CA GLY A 97 1.49 -33.71 0.27
C GLY A 97 0.90 -34.09 1.63
N TRP A 98 1.24 -35.28 2.13
CA TRP A 98 0.74 -35.80 3.41
C TRP A 98 0.82 -34.76 4.57
N ALA A 99 1.83 -33.89 4.57
CA ALA A 99 1.96 -32.79 5.52
C ALA A 99 0.82 -31.77 5.42
N GLY A 100 0.41 -31.35 4.22
CA GLY A 100 -0.72 -30.45 4.03
C GLY A 100 -2.07 -31.09 4.41
N ARG A 101 -2.23 -32.40 4.15
CA ARG A 101 -3.39 -33.16 4.65
C ARG A 101 -3.40 -33.28 6.17
N LEU A 102 -2.24 -33.39 6.79
CA LEU A 102 -2.11 -33.43 8.26
C LEU A 102 -2.41 -32.05 8.87
N THR A 103 -1.94 -30.96 8.24
CA THR A 103 -2.30 -29.60 8.66
C THR A 103 -3.80 -29.37 8.55
N GLU A 104 -4.42 -29.74 7.43
CA GLU A 104 -5.87 -29.66 7.22
C GLU A 104 -6.64 -30.53 8.23
N PHE A 105 -6.14 -31.73 8.53
CA PHE A 105 -6.69 -32.61 9.56
C PHE A 105 -6.58 -32.02 10.97
N ILE A 106 -5.44 -31.41 11.33
CA ILE A 106 -5.23 -30.78 12.65
C ILE A 106 -6.07 -29.50 12.77
N SER A 107 -6.18 -28.68 11.72
CA SER A 107 -7.07 -27.52 11.72
C SER A 107 -8.54 -27.95 11.80
N ASN A 108 -8.90 -29.11 11.23
CA ASN A 108 -10.22 -29.70 11.40
C ASN A 108 -10.47 -30.29 12.79
N LEU A 109 -9.42 -30.69 13.53
CA LEU A 109 -9.54 -31.19 14.91
C LEU A 109 -9.67 -30.06 15.95
N ASN A 110 -9.23 -28.85 15.62
CA ASN A 110 -9.38 -27.65 16.46
C ASN A 110 -10.66 -26.83 16.15
N LEU A 111 -11.65 -27.42 15.47
CA LEU A 111 -12.94 -26.77 15.18
C LEU A 111 -13.84 -26.69 16.42
N SER A 112 -13.51 -25.80 17.36
CA SER A 112 -14.53 -24.85 17.80
C SER A 112 -14.67 -23.82 16.67
N GLN A 113 -15.37 -24.23 15.62
CA GLN A 113 -15.87 -23.29 14.62
C GLN A 113 -16.91 -22.46 15.38
N GLU A 114 -16.47 -21.40 16.05
CA GLU A 114 -17.34 -20.26 16.21
C GLU A 114 -17.78 -19.94 14.79
N CYS A 115 -19.04 -20.26 14.48
CA CYS A 115 -19.72 -19.65 13.38
C CYS A 115 -19.58 -18.16 13.63
N TYR A 116 -18.58 -17.54 13.00
CA TYR A 116 -18.65 -16.13 12.68
C TYR A 116 -19.92 -16.03 11.84
N GLU A 117 -21.06 -15.77 12.51
CA GLU A 117 -22.13 -15.05 11.86
C GLU A 117 -21.42 -13.93 11.13
N THR A 118 -21.43 -13.99 9.81
CA THR A 118 -21.07 -12.87 8.96
C THR A 118 -22.12 -11.82 9.27
N ARG A 119 -21.98 -11.16 10.43
CA ARG A 119 -22.37 -9.78 10.56
C ARG A 119 -21.70 -9.16 9.36
N GLU A 120 -22.49 -8.74 8.38
CA GLU A 120 -22.05 -7.77 7.40
C GLU A 120 -21.53 -6.62 8.25
N ILE A 121 -20.24 -6.65 8.56
CA ILE A 121 -19.59 -5.56 9.23
C ILE A 121 -19.72 -4.48 8.18
N ASN A 122 -20.52 -3.48 8.51
CA ASN A 122 -20.85 -2.41 7.60
C ASN A 122 -19.61 -1.49 7.52
N TYR A 123 -18.53 -2.01 6.91
CA TYR A 123 -17.25 -1.32 6.73
C TYR A 123 -17.41 -0.04 5.91
N MET A 124 -18.57 0.16 5.29
CA MET A 124 -18.93 1.35 4.55
C MET A 124 -19.78 2.34 5.36
N LEU A 125 -20.21 1.99 6.57
CA LEU A 125 -20.92 2.89 7.46
C LEU A 125 -19.95 3.84 8.16
N VAL A 126 -20.22 5.14 8.06
CA VAL A 126 -19.58 6.22 8.82
C VAL A 126 -20.61 6.73 9.81
N GLU A 127 -20.41 6.42 11.09
CA GLU A 127 -21.35 6.78 12.14
C GLU A 127 -21.42 8.30 12.36
N PRO A 128 -22.50 8.81 12.99
CA PRO A 128 -22.62 10.23 13.31
C PRO A 128 -21.42 10.76 14.10
N ARG A 129 -20.83 11.86 13.62
CA ARG A 129 -19.67 12.53 14.21
C ARG A 129 -18.40 11.67 14.26
N GLU A 130 -18.35 10.63 13.43
CA GLU A 130 -17.16 9.83 13.23
C GLU A 130 -16.54 10.09 11.87
N SER A 131 -15.30 9.65 11.72
CA SER A 131 -14.59 9.65 10.46
C SER A 131 -14.04 8.27 10.15
N LYS A 132 -13.85 8.00 8.87
CA LYS A 132 -13.38 6.72 8.35
C LYS A 132 -12.41 6.95 7.21
N THR A 133 -11.30 6.23 7.25
CA THR A 133 -10.34 6.20 6.14
C THR A 133 -10.51 4.92 5.36
N ILE A 134 -10.57 5.05 4.05
CA ILE A 134 -10.78 3.96 3.10
C ILE A 134 -9.60 3.95 2.14
N THR A 135 -9.00 2.78 1.92
CA THR A 135 -7.95 2.62 0.92
C THR A 135 -8.60 2.36 -0.44
N ILE A 136 -8.13 3.07 -1.46
CA ILE A 136 -8.48 2.88 -2.87
C ILE A 136 -7.25 2.32 -3.56
N ASP A 137 -7.43 1.15 -4.14
CA ASP A 137 -6.41 0.47 -4.91
C ASP A 137 -6.23 1.13 -6.27
N ALA A 138 -5.02 1.58 -6.55
CA ALA A 138 -4.62 2.04 -7.87
C ALA A 138 -3.34 1.35 -8.34
N SER A 139 -3.05 1.39 -9.64
CA SER A 139 -1.78 0.89 -10.18
C SER A 139 -1.40 1.60 -11.47
N LEU A 140 -0.10 1.76 -11.71
CA LEU A 140 0.43 2.18 -13.00
C LEU A 140 0.77 0.95 -13.82
N ALA A 141 0.27 0.86 -15.05
CA ALA A 141 0.48 -0.27 -15.93
C ALA A 141 0.83 0.21 -17.34
N TRP A 142 1.59 -0.59 -18.08
CA TRP A 142 1.82 -0.37 -19.50
C TRP A 142 0.85 -1.21 -20.33
N GLU A 143 0.03 -0.55 -21.14
CA GLU A 143 -0.90 -1.18 -22.08
C GLU A 143 -0.63 -0.67 -23.49
N ASN A 144 -0.33 -1.58 -24.42
CA ASN A 144 -0.02 -1.21 -25.82
C ASN A 144 1.08 -0.14 -25.95
N ASN A 145 2.09 -0.17 -25.06
CA ASN A 145 3.16 0.84 -24.93
C ASN A 145 2.69 2.24 -24.49
N LEU A 146 1.49 2.36 -23.94
CA LEU A 146 0.99 3.56 -23.28
C LEU A 146 0.98 3.32 -21.77
N LEU A 147 1.49 4.29 -21.01
CA LEU A 147 1.39 4.25 -19.56
C LEU A 147 -0.04 4.62 -19.18
N ALA A 148 -0.65 3.83 -18.31
CA ALA A 148 -2.00 4.04 -17.84
C ALA A 148 -2.08 3.96 -16.32
N LEU A 149 -3.00 4.73 -15.73
CA LEU A 149 -3.38 4.60 -14.32
C LEU A 149 -4.71 3.85 -14.26
N LYS A 150 -4.70 2.72 -13.54
CA LYS A 150 -5.90 1.95 -13.19
C LYS A 150 -6.30 2.29 -11.76
N ILE A 151 -7.57 2.61 -11.53
CA ILE A 151 -8.11 2.87 -10.19
C ILE A 151 -9.33 1.97 -9.97
N SER A 152 -9.29 1.13 -8.93
CA SER A 152 -10.38 0.22 -8.58
C SER A 152 -11.69 0.96 -8.35
N THR A 153 -12.79 0.37 -8.80
CA THR A 153 -14.14 0.77 -8.35
C THR A 153 -14.65 -0.12 -7.22
N GLU A 154 -13.88 -1.14 -6.84
CA GLU A 154 -14.27 -2.13 -5.83
C GLU A 154 -13.39 -2.00 -4.60
N PHE A 155 -14.00 -2.23 -3.43
CA PHE A 155 -13.29 -2.29 -2.17
C PHE A 155 -12.66 -3.66 -2.04
N ASN A 156 -11.35 -3.72 -1.80
CA ASN A 156 -10.70 -4.96 -1.42
C ASN A 156 -10.48 -4.93 0.11
N GLU A 157 -11.28 -5.72 0.83
CA GLU A 157 -11.25 -5.77 2.30
C GLU A 157 -9.93 -6.34 2.85
N PHE A 158 -9.13 -7.01 2.01
CA PHE A 158 -7.93 -7.71 2.44
C PHE A 158 -6.70 -7.24 1.68
N PHE A 159 -5.64 -6.93 2.45
CA PHE A 159 -4.28 -6.70 1.98
C PHE A 159 -3.71 -7.98 1.32
N GLY A 160 -4.16 -8.30 0.11
CA GLY A 160 -3.75 -9.50 -0.61
C GLY A 160 -4.29 -9.50 -2.04
N SER A 161 -3.38 -9.45 -3.02
CA SER A 161 -3.60 -9.50 -4.47
C SER A 161 -4.90 -8.85 -4.96
N ILE A 162 -4.82 -7.57 -5.31
CA ILE A 162 -5.94 -6.82 -5.86
C ILE A 162 -6.27 -7.37 -7.25
N LYS A 163 -7.40 -8.08 -7.37
CA LYS A 163 -8.00 -8.37 -8.67
C LYS A 163 -8.97 -7.25 -8.98
N LEU A 164 -8.55 -6.33 -9.85
CA LEU A 164 -9.38 -5.23 -10.33
C LEU A 164 -10.36 -5.77 -11.38
N HIS A 165 -11.57 -6.17 -10.98
CA HIS A 165 -12.59 -6.59 -11.95
C HIS A 165 -13.18 -5.40 -12.71
N ASN A 166 -13.38 -4.30 -12.00
CA ASN A 166 -13.90 -3.05 -12.53
C ASN A 166 -12.99 -1.90 -12.09
N PHE A 167 -12.43 -1.17 -13.06
CA PHE A 167 -11.55 -0.05 -12.78
C PHE A 167 -11.71 1.08 -13.79
N TRP A 168 -11.35 2.27 -13.34
CA TRP A 168 -11.17 3.44 -14.19
C TRP A 168 -9.78 3.41 -14.81
N LEU A 169 -9.71 3.54 -16.14
CA LEU A 169 -8.48 3.62 -16.92
C LEU A 169 -8.26 5.05 -17.42
N PHE A 170 -7.05 5.57 -17.20
CA PHE A 170 -6.58 6.86 -17.73
C PHE A 170 -5.37 6.63 -18.62
N GLU A 171 -5.51 6.88 -19.92
CA GLU A 171 -4.42 6.73 -20.89
C GLU A 171 -4.50 7.80 -22.01
N PRO A 172 -3.36 8.20 -22.59
CA PRO A 172 -1.99 7.92 -22.13
C PRO A 172 -1.52 8.88 -21.03
N LEU A 173 -0.66 8.41 -20.13
CA LEU A 173 0.04 9.22 -19.13
C LEU A 173 1.47 9.50 -19.58
N LEU A 174 1.90 10.75 -19.39
CA LEU A 174 3.27 11.20 -19.63
C LEU A 174 3.94 11.59 -18.31
N PRO A 175 5.28 11.60 -18.23
CA PRO A 175 5.97 12.22 -17.09
C PRO A 175 5.50 13.68 -16.92
N GLY A 176 5.20 14.08 -15.68
CA GLY A 176 4.64 15.40 -15.44
C GLY A 176 3.89 15.53 -14.11
N ASN A 177 3.30 16.71 -13.92
CA ASN A 177 2.46 17.01 -12.76
C ASN A 177 0.99 16.85 -13.15
N TYR A 178 0.25 16.18 -12.29
CA TYR A 178 -1.17 15.94 -12.37
C TYR A 178 -1.82 16.35 -11.07
N GLN A 179 -3.12 16.53 -11.09
CA GLN A 179 -3.93 16.58 -9.89
C GLN A 179 -5.04 15.55 -9.98
N ILE A 180 -5.32 14.88 -8.87
CA ILE A 180 -6.39 13.89 -8.78
C ILE A 180 -7.41 14.33 -7.74
N ARG A 181 -8.68 14.10 -8.03
CA ARG A 181 -9.77 14.18 -7.06
C ARG A 181 -10.75 13.03 -7.25
N PHE A 182 -11.62 12.82 -6.29
CA PHE A 182 -12.75 11.90 -6.39
C PHE A 182 -14.07 12.65 -6.32
N ILE A 183 -15.02 12.19 -7.13
CA ILE A 183 -16.41 12.61 -7.11
C ILE A 183 -17.21 11.39 -6.67
N TYR A 184 -17.91 11.50 -5.55
CA TYR A 184 -18.80 10.49 -5.04
C TYR A 184 -20.24 10.86 -5.37
N GLN A 185 -20.86 10.02 -6.20
CA GLN A 185 -22.27 10.13 -6.57
C GLN A 185 -23.11 9.33 -5.58
N HIS A 186 -23.71 10.03 -4.62
CA HIS A 186 -24.59 9.37 -3.67
C HIS A 186 -25.90 8.99 -4.37
N ASN A 187 -26.03 7.73 -4.74
CA ASN A 187 -27.28 7.23 -5.31
C ASN A 187 -28.27 6.95 -4.19
N CYS A 188 -28.97 8.00 -3.72
CA CYS A 188 -30.08 7.92 -2.76
C CYS A 188 -31.25 7.05 -3.25
N ALA A 189 -31.22 6.51 -4.47
CA ALA A 189 -32.14 5.47 -4.89
C ALA A 189 -31.83 4.14 -4.16
N ASN A 190 -31.88 4.17 -2.83
CA ASN A 190 -32.45 3.09 -2.06
C ASN A 190 -33.86 2.87 -2.62
N ARG A 191 -33.95 2.11 -3.71
CA ARG A 191 -35.06 1.21 -3.93
C ARG A 191 -35.04 0.30 -2.71
N VAL A 192 -35.64 0.75 -1.62
CA VAL A 192 -36.38 -0.15 -0.74
C VAL A 192 -37.22 -0.92 -1.73
N ILE A 193 -36.85 -2.15 -2.08
CA ILE A 193 -37.70 -3.03 -2.85
C ILE A 193 -38.90 -3.20 -1.92
N PRO A 194 -40.02 -2.50 -2.14
CA PRO A 194 -41.12 -2.63 -1.23
C PRO A 194 -41.56 -4.09 -1.36
N GLU A 195 -41.54 -4.79 -0.24
CA GLU A 195 -41.94 -6.19 -0.15
C GLU A 195 -43.42 -6.28 -0.55
N ILE A 196 -43.64 -6.52 -1.85
CA ILE A 196 -44.86 -6.95 -2.52
C ILE A 196 -46.14 -6.23 -2.04
N ALA A 197 -46.37 -5.02 -2.53
CA ALA A 197 -47.72 -4.47 -2.68
C ALA A 197 -47.88 -3.89 -4.11
N PRO A 198 -49.08 -3.96 -4.73
CA PRO A 198 -49.26 -3.56 -6.13
C PRO A 198 -49.05 -2.04 -6.30
N LEU A 199 -48.10 -1.68 -7.17
CA LEU A 199 -47.64 -0.32 -7.47
C LEU A 199 -48.72 0.55 -8.15
N GLU A 200 -49.04 1.70 -7.54
CA GLU A 200 -49.43 2.90 -8.28
C GLU A 200 -48.15 3.65 -8.68
N ILE A 201 -47.96 3.90 -9.98
CA ILE A 201 -46.80 4.60 -10.52
C ILE A 201 -47.04 6.10 -10.34
N THR A 202 -46.54 6.68 -9.26
CA THR A 202 -46.43 8.13 -9.11
C THR A 202 -45.10 8.61 -9.69
N ASN A 203 -45.14 9.66 -10.52
CA ASN A 203 -43.96 10.33 -11.04
C ASN A 203 -43.16 10.92 -9.86
N VAL A 204 -42.06 10.26 -9.49
CA VAL A 204 -41.12 10.78 -8.49
C VAL A 204 -40.29 11.86 -9.18
N GLU A 205 -40.38 13.09 -8.69
CA GLU A 205 -39.48 14.18 -9.11
C GLU A 205 -38.04 13.72 -8.88
N GLU A 206 -37.20 13.80 -9.92
CA GLU A 206 -35.77 13.51 -9.84
C GLU A 206 -35.13 14.50 -8.86
N SER A 207 -34.93 14.07 -7.62
CA SER A 207 -34.17 14.83 -6.63
C SER A 207 -32.76 15.02 -7.17
N GLU A 208 -32.28 16.26 -7.21
CA GLU A 208 -30.90 16.59 -7.56
C GLU A 208 -29.96 15.71 -6.72
N SER A 209 -29.18 14.85 -7.37
CA SER A 209 -28.25 13.97 -6.67
C SER A 209 -27.13 14.81 -6.07
N GLU A 210 -27.00 14.80 -4.75
CA GLU A 210 -25.91 15.48 -4.07
C GLU A 210 -24.57 14.81 -4.44
N LEU A 211 -23.64 15.62 -4.94
CA LEU A 211 -22.29 15.19 -5.29
C LEU A 211 -21.34 15.55 -4.16
N LEU A 212 -20.69 14.55 -3.57
CA LEU A 212 -19.57 14.77 -2.67
C LEU A 212 -18.29 14.83 -3.50
N ILE A 213 -17.51 15.89 -3.39
CA ILE A 213 -16.32 16.12 -4.24
C ILE A 213 -15.13 16.38 -3.34
N SER A 214 -14.07 15.59 -3.47
CA SER A 214 -12.83 15.85 -2.73
C SER A 214 -12.07 17.03 -3.35
N PRO A 215 -11.19 17.70 -2.58
CA PRO A 215 -10.21 18.58 -3.17
C PRO A 215 -9.29 17.84 -4.14
N PHE A 216 -8.66 18.62 -5.02
CA PHE A 216 -7.55 18.14 -5.84
C PHE A 216 -6.29 17.97 -4.98
N VAL A 217 -5.59 16.86 -5.17
CA VAL A 217 -4.26 16.61 -4.60
C VAL A 217 -3.24 16.40 -5.71
N ASN A 218 -2.01 16.84 -5.47
CA ASN A 218 -0.94 16.78 -6.46
C ASN A 218 -0.40 15.36 -6.60
N LEU A 219 -0.24 14.93 -7.85
CA LEU A 219 0.34 13.65 -8.23
C LEU A 219 1.41 13.90 -9.29
N ARG A 220 2.65 13.48 -9.02
CA ARG A 220 3.75 13.65 -9.97
C ARG A 220 4.20 12.32 -10.52
N LEU A 221 4.27 12.19 -11.84
CA LEU A 221 4.89 11.04 -12.51
C LEU A 221 6.33 11.40 -12.85
N VAL A 222 7.27 10.66 -12.27
CA VAL A 222 8.72 10.90 -12.43
C VAL A 222 9.38 9.73 -13.14
N GLN A 223 10.34 10.04 -14.02
CA GLN A 223 11.20 9.03 -14.63
C GLN A 223 12.43 8.77 -13.76
N PRO A 224 13.04 7.58 -13.85
CA PRO A 224 14.38 7.35 -13.32
C PRO A 224 15.39 8.36 -13.89
N VAL A 225 16.40 8.71 -13.10
CA VAL A 225 17.47 9.62 -13.55
C VAL A 225 18.28 8.90 -14.64
N GLU A 226 18.42 9.49 -15.83
CA GLU A 226 18.99 8.82 -17.02
C GLU A 226 20.34 8.13 -16.79
N ALA A 227 21.20 8.72 -15.94
CA ALA A 227 22.52 8.17 -15.63
C ALA A 227 22.51 7.04 -14.59
N ASP A 228 21.41 6.86 -13.85
CA ASP A 228 21.28 5.86 -12.79
C ASP A 228 19.84 5.34 -12.70
N SER A 229 19.64 4.15 -13.26
CA SER A 229 18.36 3.44 -13.25
C SER A 229 17.86 3.08 -11.86
N ASN A 230 18.67 3.22 -10.80
CA ASN A 230 18.28 2.92 -9.43
C ASN A 230 17.83 4.17 -8.65
N ALA A 231 17.90 5.35 -9.29
CA ALA A 231 17.62 6.62 -8.64
C ALA A 231 16.45 7.37 -9.29
N VAL A 232 15.74 8.13 -8.45
CA VAL A 232 14.68 9.06 -8.84
C VAL A 232 14.93 10.39 -8.11
N GLU A 233 14.62 11.51 -8.75
CA GLU A 233 14.79 12.83 -8.16
C GLU A 233 13.48 13.62 -8.17
N MET A 234 13.14 14.21 -7.03
CA MET A 234 11.99 15.08 -6.84
C MET A 234 12.42 16.33 -6.08
N ASP A 235 12.19 17.50 -6.69
CA ASP A 235 12.40 18.82 -6.09
C ASP A 235 13.80 19.01 -5.47
N GLY A 236 14.82 18.50 -6.17
CA GLY A 236 16.21 18.56 -5.72
C GLY A 236 16.54 17.56 -4.61
N VAL A 237 15.70 16.56 -4.36
CA VAL A 237 16.01 15.44 -3.46
C VAL A 237 16.05 14.15 -4.27
N ARG A 238 17.21 13.49 -4.30
CA ARG A 238 17.41 12.23 -5.02
C ARG A 238 17.28 11.06 -4.06
N PHE A 239 16.48 10.07 -4.43
CA PHE A 239 16.29 8.82 -3.69
C PHE A 239 16.78 7.67 -4.56
N GLU A 240 17.64 6.84 -4.00
CA GLU A 240 18.28 5.74 -4.71
C GLU A 240 18.21 4.46 -3.90
N ILE A 241 17.82 3.36 -4.54
CA ILE A 241 17.87 2.05 -3.91
C ILE A 241 19.27 1.44 -4.04
N LEU A 242 19.79 0.97 -2.90
CA LEU A 242 21.05 0.26 -2.80
C LEU A 242 20.77 -1.22 -2.55
N VAL A 243 21.16 -2.07 -3.52
CA VAL A 243 21.19 -3.54 -3.38
C VAL A 243 22.57 -4.02 -3.82
N PRO A 244 23.59 -3.97 -2.93
CA PRO A 244 24.97 -4.33 -3.29
C PRO A 244 25.09 -5.78 -3.78
N GLU A 245 24.35 -6.70 -3.18
CA GLU A 245 24.30 -8.11 -3.57
C GLU A 245 22.95 -8.43 -4.24
N ARG A 246 22.90 -8.29 -5.57
CA ARG A 246 21.68 -8.58 -6.36
C ARG A 246 21.42 -10.08 -6.57
N VAL A 247 22.40 -10.93 -6.29
CA VAL A 247 22.28 -12.39 -6.44
C VAL A 247 22.68 -13.04 -5.13
N LEU A 248 21.68 -13.46 -4.35
CA LEU A 248 21.90 -14.07 -3.05
C LEU A 248 21.96 -15.60 -3.18
N SER A 249 23.07 -16.19 -2.73
CA SER A 249 23.26 -17.64 -2.73
C SER A 249 22.68 -18.28 -1.46
N ILE A 250 21.65 -19.09 -1.64
CA ILE A 250 20.94 -19.77 -0.56
C ILE A 250 21.53 -21.16 -0.31
N PRO A 251 21.95 -21.48 0.93
CA PRO A 251 22.49 -22.78 1.28
C PRO A 251 21.43 -23.87 1.11
N LYS A 252 21.88 -25.09 0.79
CA LYS A 252 20.98 -26.25 0.78
C LYS A 252 20.50 -26.56 2.19
N ASN A 253 19.19 -26.71 2.34
CA ASN A 253 18.60 -27.20 3.58
C ASN A 253 19.15 -28.60 3.92
N ASN A 254 19.91 -28.71 5.01
CA ASN A 254 20.44 -29.98 5.50
C ASN A 254 19.37 -30.74 6.32
N LEU A 255 19.68 -31.98 6.71
CA LEU A 255 18.74 -32.84 7.44
C LEU A 255 18.40 -32.29 8.84
N ILE A 256 19.34 -31.59 9.47
CA ILE A 256 19.16 -30.96 10.80
C ILE A 256 18.10 -29.86 10.70
N HIS A 257 18.15 -29.01 9.68
CA HIS A 257 17.15 -27.97 9.43
C HIS A 257 15.75 -28.53 9.24
N LYS A 258 15.61 -29.62 8.47
CA LYS A 258 14.33 -30.31 8.29
C LYS A 258 13.80 -30.86 9.63
N LEU A 259 14.70 -31.41 10.46
CA LEU A 259 14.34 -31.93 11.78
C LEU A 259 13.90 -30.81 12.74
N LEU A 260 14.64 -29.69 12.80
CA LEU A 260 14.28 -28.52 13.62
C LEU A 260 12.92 -27.96 13.23
N TYR A 261 12.63 -27.89 11.92
CA TYR A 261 11.32 -27.45 11.46
C TYR A 261 10.20 -28.41 11.88
N LEU A 262 10.43 -29.73 11.81
CA LEU A 262 9.45 -30.72 12.27
C LEU A 262 9.17 -30.57 13.78
N MET A 263 10.20 -30.26 14.57
CA MET A 263 10.07 -30.01 16.01
C MET A 263 9.20 -28.77 16.32
N LYS A 264 9.06 -27.80 15.40
CA LYS A 264 8.14 -26.66 15.55
C LYS A 264 6.69 -27.13 15.76
N PHE A 265 6.27 -28.18 15.06
CA PHE A 265 4.90 -28.72 15.20
C PHE A 265 4.70 -29.52 16.50
N LEU A 266 5.78 -30.00 17.10
CA LEU A 266 5.74 -30.80 18.32
C LEU A 266 5.88 -29.94 19.59
N SER A 267 6.38 -28.71 19.45
CA SER A 267 6.54 -27.78 20.57
C SER A 267 5.26 -26.97 20.79
N PRO A 268 4.68 -26.97 22.01
CA PRO A 268 3.56 -26.07 22.35
C PRO A 268 3.99 -24.60 22.42
N ILE A 269 5.29 -24.31 22.42
CA ILE A 269 5.83 -22.97 22.36
C ILE A 269 6.06 -22.65 20.87
N SER A 270 5.30 -21.68 20.35
CA SER A 270 5.49 -21.08 19.03
C SER A 270 6.83 -20.36 18.97
N ILE A 271 7.91 -21.11 18.79
CA ILE A 271 9.23 -20.53 18.55
C ILE A 271 9.42 -20.50 17.03
N TYR A 272 9.66 -19.31 16.48
CA TYR A 272 9.96 -19.08 15.07
C TYR A 272 11.38 -19.58 14.76
N TYR A 273 11.57 -20.90 14.73
CA TYR A 273 12.81 -21.48 14.23
C TYR A 273 12.83 -21.38 12.71
N SER A 274 13.62 -20.42 12.19
CA SER A 274 14.09 -20.50 10.81
C SER A 274 15.23 -21.52 10.71
N SER A 275 15.33 -22.21 9.58
CA SER A 275 16.44 -23.15 9.38
C SER A 275 17.79 -22.45 9.31
N PHE A 276 17.80 -21.25 8.73
CA PHE A 276 18.96 -20.38 8.65
C PHE A 276 18.47 -18.93 8.55
N ILE A 277 19.38 -18.00 8.83
CA ILE A 277 19.19 -16.56 8.67
C ILE A 277 20.40 -16.04 7.90
N ILE A 278 20.16 -15.34 6.81
CA ILE A 278 21.19 -14.71 5.99
C ILE A 278 20.89 -13.21 5.96
N PRO A 279 21.78 -12.35 6.51
CA PRO A 279 21.60 -10.92 6.40
C PRO A 279 21.70 -10.50 4.93
N VAL A 280 20.82 -9.60 4.50
CA VAL A 280 20.80 -9.02 3.15
C VAL A 280 20.91 -7.51 3.27
N GLN A 281 21.69 -6.88 2.41
CA GLN A 281 21.76 -5.42 2.36
C GLN A 281 20.81 -4.89 1.28
N ILE A 282 19.68 -4.36 1.73
CA ILE A 282 18.75 -3.57 0.92
C ILE A 282 18.58 -2.25 1.66
N GLY A 283 18.91 -1.14 1.03
CA GLY A 283 18.89 0.17 1.68
C GLY A 283 18.56 1.30 0.72
N ILE A 284 18.43 2.50 1.27
CA ILE A 284 18.16 3.72 0.53
C ILE A 284 19.27 4.73 0.74
N ARG A 285 19.66 5.41 -0.33
CA ARG A 285 20.47 6.63 -0.29
C ARG A 285 19.59 7.82 -0.64
N ILE A 286 19.64 8.86 0.19
CA ILE A 286 18.92 10.11 -0.02
C ILE A 286 19.95 11.23 -0.13
N THR A 287 20.04 11.87 -1.29
CA THR A 287 20.93 13.01 -1.55
C THR A 287 20.13 14.30 -1.59
N ASN A 288 20.54 15.29 -0.80
CA ASN A 288 19.92 16.61 -0.79
C ASN A 288 20.63 17.54 -1.78
N ASN A 289 20.10 17.68 -3.00
CA ASN A 289 20.58 18.65 -3.99
C ASN A 289 19.94 20.05 -3.84
N THR A 290 19.12 20.27 -2.81
CA THR A 290 18.52 21.59 -2.56
C THR A 290 19.54 22.55 -1.96
N SER A 291 19.19 23.84 -1.88
CA SER A 291 20.04 24.87 -1.24
C SER A 291 19.87 24.96 0.27
N THR A 292 18.96 24.18 0.87
CA THR A 292 18.64 24.22 2.29
C THR A 292 18.83 22.86 2.95
N PRO A 293 19.25 22.78 4.23
CA PRO A 293 19.27 21.52 4.96
C PRO A 293 17.86 20.91 5.04
N LEU A 294 17.78 19.59 4.89
CA LEU A 294 16.55 18.82 5.03
C LEU A 294 16.70 17.80 6.14
N ARG A 295 15.60 17.45 6.80
CA ARG A 295 15.58 16.34 7.78
C ARG A 295 14.71 15.22 7.26
N PHE A 296 15.14 13.99 7.43
CA PHE A 296 14.38 12.79 7.06
C PHE A 296 14.13 11.97 8.31
N SER A 297 12.91 11.48 8.47
CA SER A 297 12.55 10.53 9.52
C SER A 297 12.55 9.14 8.92
N PHE A 298 13.20 8.17 9.56
CA PHE A 298 13.08 6.74 9.22
C PHE A 298 12.12 5.98 10.14
N TYR A 299 11.50 6.68 11.09
CA TYR A 299 10.46 6.12 11.95
C TYR A 299 9.21 5.82 11.12
N PHE A 300 9.01 4.55 10.76
CA PHE A 300 7.85 4.05 10.00
C PHE A 300 7.60 4.76 8.65
N THR A 301 8.66 5.19 7.96
CA THR A 301 8.54 5.87 6.65
C THR A 301 9.06 5.05 5.48
N LEU A 302 9.87 4.01 5.73
CA LEU A 302 10.52 3.22 4.69
C LEU A 302 9.87 1.83 4.56
N PHE A 303 9.31 1.55 3.39
CA PHE A 303 8.60 0.31 3.09
C PHE A 303 9.31 -0.42 1.95
N LEU A 304 9.56 -1.73 2.13
CA LEU A 304 10.06 -2.59 1.08
C LEU A 304 8.89 -3.16 0.28
N GLU A 305 9.02 -3.12 -1.03
CA GLU A 305 8.06 -3.74 -1.95
C GLU A 305 8.78 -4.76 -2.80
N ILE A 306 8.22 -5.98 -2.86
CA ILE A 306 8.77 -7.10 -3.62
C ILE A 306 7.76 -7.52 -4.68
N MET A 307 8.22 -7.65 -5.91
CA MET A 307 7.44 -8.12 -7.05
C MET A 307 8.02 -9.45 -7.56
N GLY A 308 7.19 -10.48 -7.59
CA GLY A 308 7.49 -11.75 -8.21
C GLY A 308 6.95 -11.83 -9.64
N VAL A 309 6.99 -13.02 -10.22
CA VAL A 309 6.42 -13.29 -11.56
C VAL A 309 4.89 -13.10 -11.61
N ASP A 310 4.23 -13.25 -10.47
CA ASP A 310 2.77 -13.15 -10.32
C ASP A 310 2.31 -11.75 -9.83
N GLY A 311 3.22 -10.76 -9.82
CA GLY A 311 2.95 -9.41 -9.33
C GLY A 311 3.50 -9.14 -7.92
N LEU A 312 2.91 -8.16 -7.24
CA LEU A 312 3.34 -7.76 -5.90
C LEU A 312 3.14 -8.89 -4.88
N ILE A 313 4.16 -9.14 -4.08
CA ILE A 313 4.11 -10.07 -2.96
C ILE A 313 3.68 -9.28 -1.73
N PRO A 314 2.46 -9.50 -1.20
CA PRO A 314 2.04 -8.85 0.03
C PRO A 314 2.93 -9.31 1.19
N PHE A 315 3.14 -8.43 2.17
CA PHE A 315 3.68 -8.90 3.45
C PHE A 315 2.58 -9.69 4.19
N GLY A 316 2.92 -10.83 4.77
CA GLY A 316 1.98 -11.73 5.43
C GLY A 316 1.63 -11.26 6.84
N ASP A 317 2.66 -11.11 7.68
CA ASP A 317 2.53 -10.65 9.06
C ASP A 317 3.29 -9.33 9.25
N ALA A 318 2.67 -8.39 9.96
CA ALA A 318 3.30 -7.18 10.47
C ALA A 318 3.29 -7.22 12.00
N TRP A 319 4.47 -7.18 12.61
CA TRP A 319 4.60 -7.07 14.06
C TRP A 319 4.80 -5.61 14.42
N ILE A 320 3.72 -4.92 14.75
CA ILE A 320 3.73 -3.49 15.07
C ILE A 320 4.11 -3.30 16.53
N ARG A 321 5.26 -2.67 16.78
CA ARG A 321 5.66 -2.13 18.07
C ARG A 321 5.22 -0.67 18.14
N GLY A 322 4.41 -0.36 19.14
CA GLY A 322 4.06 1.02 19.49
C GLY A 322 5.22 1.75 20.18
N SER A 323 6.38 1.87 19.51
CA SER A 323 7.44 2.78 19.95
C SER A 323 7.04 4.23 19.63
N CYS A 324 7.82 5.21 20.10
CA CYS A 324 7.68 6.60 19.67
C CYS A 324 8.92 6.98 18.87
N PRO A 325 8.82 7.92 17.92
CA PRO A 325 9.99 8.47 17.25
C PRO A 325 11.00 9.01 18.26
N SER A 326 12.27 8.73 18.01
CA SER A 326 13.41 9.19 18.78
C SER A 326 14.32 10.09 17.93
N ASN A 327 15.22 10.85 18.57
CA ASN A 327 16.19 11.68 17.85
C ASN A 327 17.11 10.86 16.92
N SER A 328 17.35 9.57 17.20
CA SER A 328 18.16 8.71 16.33
C SER A 328 17.44 8.29 15.04
N ASP A 329 16.13 8.48 14.97
CA ASP A 329 15.35 8.16 13.78
C ASP A 329 15.32 9.32 12.77
N ILE A 330 15.81 10.50 13.17
CA ILE A 330 15.76 11.73 12.37
C ILE A 330 17.17 12.16 11.98
N PHE A 331 17.38 12.29 10.69
CA PHE A 331 18.67 12.61 10.12
C PHE A 331 18.63 13.92 9.35
N SER A 332 19.58 14.80 9.63
CA SER A 332 19.76 16.05 8.89
C SER A 332 20.76 15.86 7.76
N VAL A 333 20.40 16.29 6.56
CA VAL A 333 21.22 16.19 5.35
C VAL A 333 21.46 17.60 4.81
N MET A 334 22.71 18.04 4.76
CA MET A 334 23.06 19.38 4.26
C MET A 334 23.00 19.42 2.72
N PRO A 335 22.93 20.63 2.11
CA PRO A 335 23.07 20.79 0.66
C PRO A 335 24.31 20.10 0.09
N GLY A 336 24.09 19.25 -0.91
CA GLY A 336 25.12 18.45 -1.58
C GLY A 336 25.58 17.20 -0.83
N GLU A 337 25.05 16.94 0.38
CA GLU A 337 25.33 15.73 1.14
C GLU A 337 24.30 14.64 0.89
N ASP A 338 24.64 13.42 1.30
CA ASP A 338 23.73 12.28 1.30
C ASP A 338 23.71 11.54 2.62
N ILE A 339 22.62 10.82 2.85
CA ILE A 339 22.50 9.82 3.89
C ILE A 339 22.21 8.47 3.28
N THR A 340 22.79 7.42 3.85
CA THR A 340 22.47 6.05 3.53
C THR A 340 21.87 5.34 4.75
N PHE A 341 20.76 4.63 4.55
CA PHE A 341 20.08 3.85 5.59
C PHE A 341 19.85 2.41 5.09
N PHE A 342 20.30 1.43 5.88
CA PHE A 342 20.10 0.00 5.63
C PHE A 342 19.25 -0.58 6.77
N PRO A 343 17.93 -0.77 6.58
CA PRO A 343 17.11 -1.50 7.54
C PRO A 343 17.64 -2.92 7.71
N GLU A 344 17.51 -3.48 8.91
CA GLU A 344 17.89 -4.86 9.17
C GLU A 344 17.02 -5.78 8.29
N THR A 345 17.63 -6.34 7.25
CA THR A 345 16.95 -7.20 6.29
C THR A 345 17.59 -8.58 6.32
N GLU A 346 16.77 -9.62 6.38
CA GLU A 346 17.24 -10.99 6.44
C GLU A 346 16.38 -11.92 5.58
N ILE A 347 17.03 -12.86 4.90
CA ILE A 347 16.38 -14.01 4.27
C ILE A 347 16.47 -15.17 5.25
N PHE A 348 15.35 -15.85 5.46
CA PHE A 348 15.29 -17.00 6.33
C PHE A 348 14.66 -18.19 5.64
N GLY A 349 15.13 -19.38 5.97
CA GLY A 349 14.64 -20.61 5.37
C GLY A 349 13.29 -21.05 5.95
N LEU A 350 12.35 -21.40 5.07
CA LEU A 350 11.10 -22.06 5.38
C LEU A 350 11.19 -23.56 5.02
N TRP A 351 10.07 -24.26 5.12
CA TRP A 351 9.97 -25.66 4.67
C TRP A 351 10.22 -25.77 3.17
N GLU A 352 10.87 -26.87 2.77
CA GLU A 352 11.25 -27.14 1.38
C GLU A 352 12.20 -26.07 0.80
N ASP A 353 12.02 -25.69 -0.46
CA ASP A 353 12.79 -24.64 -1.15
C ASP A 353 12.02 -23.33 -1.15
N LYS A 354 11.38 -23.04 -0.02
CA LYS A 354 10.70 -21.78 0.25
C LYS A 354 11.50 -20.95 1.26
N PHE A 355 11.37 -19.65 1.15
CA PHE A 355 12.09 -18.68 1.98
C PHE A 355 11.14 -17.58 2.41
N GLY A 356 11.46 -16.90 3.50
CA GLY A 356 10.87 -15.62 3.83
C GLY A 356 11.91 -14.53 3.73
N LEU A 357 11.49 -13.32 3.36
CA LEU A 357 12.27 -12.11 3.58
C LEU A 357 11.65 -11.36 4.74
N ARG A 358 12.48 -10.90 5.67
CA ARG A 358 12.08 -10.05 6.77
C ARG A 358 12.83 -8.74 6.69
N ILE A 359 12.16 -7.63 6.98
CA ILE A 359 12.75 -6.31 7.12
C ILE A 359 12.26 -5.67 8.40
N THR A 360 13.19 -5.13 9.19
CA THR A 360 12.90 -4.32 10.37
C THR A 360 12.81 -2.85 9.94
N THR A 361 11.66 -2.22 10.17
CA THR A 361 11.45 -0.78 9.92
C THR A 361 12.09 0.06 11.03
N GLY A 362 12.22 1.38 10.83
CA GLY A 362 12.89 2.24 11.82
C GLY A 362 12.21 2.33 13.18
N ASN A 363 10.91 2.01 13.30
CA ASN A 363 10.22 1.92 14.59
C ASN A 363 10.38 0.54 15.28
N GLY A 364 11.11 -0.38 14.66
CA GLY A 364 11.32 -1.75 15.14
C GLY A 364 10.20 -2.72 14.75
N ASP A 365 9.28 -2.32 13.87
CA ASP A 365 8.30 -3.24 13.32
C ASP A 365 8.97 -4.20 12.37
N ILE A 366 8.36 -5.38 12.24
CA ILE A 366 8.88 -6.43 11.38
C ILE A 366 7.86 -6.71 10.29
N LEU A 367 8.23 -6.47 9.04
CA LEU A 367 7.46 -6.86 7.87
C LEU A 367 8.04 -8.16 7.31
N THR A 368 7.18 -9.15 7.08
CA THR A 368 7.59 -10.47 6.57
C THR A 368 6.92 -10.77 5.23
N PHE A 369 7.71 -11.14 4.23
CA PHE A 369 7.27 -11.53 2.89
C PHE A 369 7.48 -13.03 2.71
N GLU A 370 6.40 -13.80 2.59
CA GLU A 370 6.46 -15.24 2.40
C GLU A 370 5.25 -15.79 1.63
N PRO A 371 5.41 -16.89 0.88
CA PRO A 371 6.66 -17.58 0.59
C PRO A 371 7.40 -17.02 -0.64
N LEU A 372 8.72 -16.94 -0.55
CA LEU A 372 9.64 -16.74 -1.67
C LEU A 372 10.22 -18.08 -2.14
N THR A 373 10.70 -18.15 -3.39
CA THR A 373 11.26 -19.31 -4.08
C THR A 373 12.58 -18.91 -4.77
N LEU A 374 13.32 -19.88 -5.33
CA LEU A 374 14.56 -19.62 -6.06
C LEU A 374 14.27 -19.05 -7.46
N GLN A 375 14.03 -17.74 -7.54
CA GLN A 375 13.76 -17.03 -8.79
C GLN A 375 14.32 -15.60 -8.75
N THR A 376 14.07 -14.85 -9.83
CA THR A 376 14.31 -13.40 -9.87
C THR A 376 13.06 -12.68 -9.38
N TYR A 377 13.28 -11.74 -8.48
CA TYR A 377 12.31 -10.76 -8.00
C TYR A 377 12.74 -9.38 -8.44
N GLN A 378 11.81 -8.43 -8.36
CA GLN A 378 12.14 -7.01 -8.38
C GLN A 378 11.83 -6.43 -7.01
N VAL A 379 12.74 -5.60 -6.51
CA VAL A 379 12.57 -4.92 -5.22
C VAL A 379 12.67 -3.42 -5.39
N ARG A 380 11.91 -2.66 -4.61
CA ARG A 380 12.06 -1.22 -4.48
C ARG A 380 11.80 -0.78 -3.05
N LEU A 381 12.22 0.44 -2.71
CA LEU A 381 11.90 1.07 -1.44
C LEU A 381 10.97 2.25 -1.70
N ARG A 382 9.91 2.34 -0.89
CA ARG A 382 9.03 3.49 -0.83
C ARG A 382 9.32 4.26 0.45
N TYR A 383 9.73 5.50 0.30
CA TYR A 383 9.79 6.46 1.40
C TYR A 383 8.48 7.24 1.42
N SER A 384 7.78 7.26 2.55
CA SER A 384 6.50 7.93 2.74
C SER A 384 6.45 8.59 4.11
N SER A 385 6.45 9.92 4.13
CA SER A 385 6.25 10.72 5.34
C SER A 385 5.03 11.62 5.14
N GLN A 386 3.93 11.30 5.84
CA GLN A 386 2.70 12.10 5.80
C GLN A 386 2.81 13.38 6.64
N GLN A 387 3.71 13.40 7.62
CA GLN A 387 3.84 14.51 8.56
C GLN A 387 5.04 15.37 8.18
N SER A 388 4.82 16.68 8.07
CA SER A 388 5.91 17.67 7.96
C SER A 388 6.57 17.96 9.31
N MET A 389 5.96 17.51 10.41
CA MET A 389 6.40 17.72 11.77
C MET A 389 6.35 16.42 12.56
N VAL A 390 7.48 16.01 13.16
CA VAL A 390 7.55 14.84 14.04
C VAL A 390 7.70 15.29 15.48
N LYS A 391 6.85 14.77 16.37
CA LYS A 391 6.96 14.97 17.82
C LYS A 391 7.93 13.94 18.39
N ILE A 392 9.01 14.41 19.00
CA ILE A 392 10.00 13.58 19.67
C ILE A 392 9.82 13.78 21.16
N TYR A 393 9.41 12.73 21.85
CA TYR A 393 9.15 12.76 23.28
C TYR A 393 10.47 12.56 24.05
N GLU A 394 10.90 13.59 24.77
CA GLU A 394 12.02 13.47 25.73
C GLU A 394 11.52 12.92 27.07
N SER A 395 10.24 13.20 27.38
CA SER A 395 9.50 12.65 28.51
C SER A 395 8.01 12.58 28.18
N VAL A 396 7.18 12.11 29.11
CA VAL A 396 5.71 12.08 28.96
C VAL A 396 5.12 13.49 28.79
N GLU A 397 5.77 14.51 29.34
CA GLU A 397 5.26 15.89 29.36
C GLU A 397 6.00 16.82 28.40
N THR A 398 7.17 16.42 27.90
CA THR A 398 8.02 17.26 27.05
C THR A 398 8.28 16.59 25.71
N TYR A 399 7.98 17.33 24.65
CA TYR A 399 8.32 16.95 23.29
C TYR A 399 8.91 18.13 22.53
N THR A 400 9.81 17.80 21.61
CA THR A 400 10.31 18.73 20.61
C THR A 400 9.66 18.37 19.28
N THR A 401 9.15 19.37 18.57
CA THR A 401 8.69 19.20 17.20
C THR A 401 9.83 19.52 16.25
N LEU A 402 10.16 18.59 15.36
CA LEU A 402 11.13 18.83 14.30
C LEU A 402 10.43 18.84 12.95
N ASP A 403 10.74 19.85 12.14
CA ASP A 403 10.38 19.86 10.73
C ASP A 403 11.17 18.77 10.00
N VAL A 404 10.45 17.91 9.30
CA VAL A 404 10.97 16.84 8.47
C VAL A 404 10.43 16.98 7.05
N TRP A 405 11.16 16.42 6.10
CA TRP A 405 10.69 16.27 4.74
C TRP A 405 9.43 15.40 4.75
N SER A 406 8.37 15.95 4.16
CA SER A 406 7.10 15.28 3.95
C SER A 406 6.94 15.02 2.46
N GLY A 407 6.25 13.93 2.14
CA GLY A 407 6.05 13.47 0.78
C GLY A 407 6.17 11.96 0.66
N GLN A 408 5.86 11.46 -0.53
CA GLN A 408 5.99 10.05 -0.89
C GLN A 408 6.77 9.90 -2.17
N ILE A 409 7.72 8.97 -2.17
CA ILE A 409 8.49 8.60 -3.35
C ILE A 409 8.84 7.12 -3.33
N SER A 410 8.75 6.48 -4.49
CA SER A 410 9.19 5.09 -4.66
C SER A 410 10.44 5.06 -5.52
N THR A 411 11.49 4.36 -5.10
CA THR A 411 12.65 4.14 -5.96
C THR A 411 12.25 3.29 -7.18
N PRO A 412 13.05 3.31 -8.26
CA PRO A 412 12.90 2.33 -9.33
C PRO A 412 13.02 0.89 -8.80
N PHE A 413 12.38 -0.05 -9.51
CA PHE A 413 12.56 -1.47 -9.26
C PHE A 413 13.95 -1.94 -9.70
N VAL A 414 14.59 -2.77 -8.88
CA VAL A 414 15.86 -3.42 -9.21
C VAL A 414 15.74 -4.94 -9.07
N ASP A 415 16.39 -5.67 -9.98
CA ASP A 415 16.38 -7.12 -9.94
C ASP A 415 17.14 -7.65 -8.70
N PHE A 416 16.52 -8.60 -8.00
CA PHE A 416 17.05 -9.32 -6.85
C PHE A 416 16.79 -10.81 -7.02
N ARG A 417 17.85 -11.63 -7.09
CA ARG A 417 17.76 -13.04 -7.47
C ARG A 417 18.16 -13.95 -6.32
N LEU A 418 17.31 -14.93 -6.02
CA LEU A 418 17.62 -16.02 -5.11
C LEU A 418 18.12 -17.23 -5.92
N VAL A 419 19.35 -17.67 -5.66
CA VAL A 419 19.96 -18.84 -6.32
C VAL A 419 20.40 -19.87 -5.30
N ARG A 420 20.60 -21.12 -5.73
CA ARG A 420 21.22 -22.12 -4.86
C ARG A 420 22.75 -21.97 -4.88
N SER A 421 23.37 -22.01 -3.69
CA SER A 421 24.82 -22.14 -3.53
C SER A 421 25.38 -23.44 -4.09
#